data_AF-A0A1U7CRU8-F1
#
_entry.id   AF-A0A1U7CRU8-F1
#
_cell.length_a   1.000
_cell.length_b   1.000
_cell.length_c   1.000
_cell.angle_alpha   90.00
_cell.angle_beta   90.00
_cell.angle_gamma   90.00
#
_symmetry.space_group_name_H-M   'P 1'
#
loop_
_entity.id
_entity.type
_entity.pdbx_description
1 polymer ?
#
loop_
_entity_poly.entity_id
_entity_poly.type
_entity_poly.pdbx_seq_one_letter_code
_entity_poly.pdbx_strand_id
1 'polypeptide(L)'
;MTESKAKPKAKGASRASKPRKSATKSKSGASEAKPLELLAGGDPQIAKADGDAPVPAGIRSREQATGEPASRLIDQRIRDLGGWRGETLARMRALILEADPEMTEEWKWMGTPVWSHHGIVCTGESYTKVVKLTFARGAKIPDPSRLFNSSLEGNTRRAIDIHEGEKVDAGAFKALVKAAAARNGPPVKKAKPGAKGVKPIEVREGEKVAVVLLSGGNPQIAKADGDAPVQAYIAAMPGWKRDLGKRLDALIARSVPDVRKAVRWNSPFYGIEGQGWFLSFHVLTHYVKVTFFRGMSLRPVPSGGTVRSKDARWIDIREGDQLDEEQMATWVKQAAVLPGWVP
;
A
#
# COMPACT_ATOMS: atom_id res chain seq x y z
N MET A 1 60.13 13.01 8.86
CA MET A 1 59.47 13.15 7.55
C MET A 1 59.67 11.86 6.78
N THR A 2 58.65 11.36 6.07
CA THR A 2 58.73 10.10 5.31
C THR A 2 58.12 10.30 3.93
N GLU A 3 58.93 10.16 2.88
CA GLU A 3 58.50 10.31 1.48
C GLU A 3 57.94 9.00 0.90
N SER A 4 57.61 9.01 -0.41
CA SER A 4 56.70 8.06 -1.06
C SER A 4 57.22 7.52 -2.40
N LYS A 5 56.42 6.62 -3.03
CA LYS A 5 56.52 6.09 -4.42
C LYS A 5 57.54 4.97 -4.76
N ALA A 6 57.12 3.73 -4.52
CA ALA A 6 56.75 2.70 -5.53
C ALA A 6 57.61 2.34 -6.79
N LYS A 7 57.84 1.02 -6.96
CA LYS A 7 58.01 0.23 -8.24
C LYS A 7 59.31 0.45 -9.05
N PRO A 8 59.69 -0.37 -10.09
CA PRO A 8 58.98 -1.32 -11.00
C PRO A 8 59.09 -2.82 -10.55
N LYS A 9 59.22 -3.95 -11.33
CA LYS A 9 59.39 -4.39 -12.76
C LYS A 9 58.70 -5.80 -12.90
N ALA A 10 58.03 -6.22 -14.01
CA ALA A 10 58.49 -6.93 -15.24
C ALA A 10 58.93 -8.42 -15.07
N LYS A 11 58.76 -9.41 -16.00
CA LYS A 11 57.91 -9.66 -17.21
C LYS A 11 58.10 -11.12 -17.73
N GLY A 12 57.14 -11.68 -18.50
CA GLY A 12 57.27 -12.95 -19.29
C GLY A 12 56.65 -14.20 -18.61
N ALA A 13 55.79 -15.06 -19.21
CA ALA A 13 55.71 -15.75 -20.52
C ALA A 13 56.64 -16.99 -20.62
N SER A 14 56.27 -18.16 -21.18
CA SER A 14 55.05 -18.64 -21.90
C SER A 14 54.54 -19.96 -21.23
N ARG A 15 53.78 -20.94 -21.76
CA ARG A 15 53.23 -21.32 -23.09
C ARG A 15 51.85 -22.04 -22.90
N ALA A 16 51.37 -22.88 -23.83
CA ALA A 16 50.03 -23.53 -23.76
C ALA A 16 49.96 -24.94 -24.39
N SER A 17 48.95 -25.74 -23.99
CA SER A 17 48.42 -26.86 -24.79
C SER A 17 46.97 -27.27 -24.39
N LYS A 18 46.25 -27.88 -25.34
CA LYS A 18 44.87 -28.40 -25.34
C LYS A 18 44.90 -29.73 -26.16
N PRO A 19 43.82 -30.51 -26.31
CA PRO A 19 42.71 -30.84 -25.40
C PRO A 19 42.51 -32.39 -25.30
N ARG A 20 41.42 -32.88 -24.68
CA ARG A 20 40.83 -34.18 -25.06
C ARG A 20 39.30 -34.18 -24.97
N LYS A 21 38.67 -35.07 -25.74
CA LYS A 21 37.21 -35.25 -25.84
C LYS A 21 36.81 -36.61 -25.27
N SER A 22 35.61 -36.70 -24.72
CA SER A 22 34.74 -37.87 -24.88
C SER A 22 33.28 -37.41 -24.87
N ALA A 23 32.43 -38.11 -25.63
CA ALA A 23 31.00 -37.87 -25.69
C ALA A 23 30.32 -39.18 -26.12
N THR A 24 29.11 -39.45 -25.61
CA THR A 24 28.31 -40.60 -26.03
C THR A 24 26.84 -40.19 -26.16
N LYS A 25 26.16 -40.70 -27.19
CA LYS A 25 24.75 -40.42 -27.50
C LYS A 25 23.88 -41.67 -27.27
N SER A 26 22.68 -41.44 -26.76
CA SER A 26 21.43 -42.11 -27.20
C SER A 26 20.28 -41.14 -26.85
N LYS A 27 19.34 -40.79 -27.74
CA LYS A 27 18.35 -41.60 -28.49
C LYS A 27 17.39 -42.36 -27.54
N SER A 28 16.08 -42.38 -27.75
CA SER A 28 15.21 -41.61 -28.68
C SER A 28 13.75 -41.95 -28.37
N GLY A 29 12.82 -41.00 -28.56
CA GLY A 29 11.38 -41.29 -28.44
C GLY A 29 10.53 -40.05 -28.69
N ALA A 30 9.96 -39.97 -29.90
CA ALA A 30 8.94 -38.98 -30.23
C ALA A 30 7.57 -39.67 -30.27
N SER A 31 6.53 -38.95 -29.88
CA SER A 31 5.15 -39.24 -30.27
C SER A 31 4.48 -37.92 -30.62
N GLU A 32 4.00 -37.81 -31.86
CA GLU A 32 3.27 -36.65 -32.37
C GLU A 32 1.80 -37.02 -32.47
N ALA A 33 0.92 -36.20 -31.89
CA ALA A 33 -0.52 -36.27 -32.07
C ALA A 33 -1.04 -34.86 -32.38
N LYS A 34 -1.82 -34.74 -33.46
CA LYS A 34 -2.33 -33.49 -34.02
C LYS A 34 -3.88 -33.44 -33.92
N PRO A 35 -4.55 -32.34 -34.31
CA PRO A 35 -5.84 -31.98 -33.73
C PRO A 35 -7.03 -32.79 -34.27
N LEU A 36 -8.16 -32.62 -33.58
CA LEU A 36 -9.50 -32.97 -34.07
C LEU A 36 -10.34 -31.69 -34.11
N GLU A 37 -11.08 -31.51 -35.20
CA GLU A 37 -11.93 -30.33 -35.42
C GLU A 37 -13.38 -30.53 -34.97
N LEU A 38 -13.98 -29.38 -34.68
CA LEU A 38 -15.40 -29.03 -34.67
C LEU A 38 -16.37 -29.99 -35.42
N LEU A 39 -17.45 -30.39 -34.74
CA LEU A 39 -18.80 -30.42 -35.32
C LEU A 39 -19.85 -29.93 -34.30
N ALA A 40 -20.98 -29.45 -34.83
CA ALA A 40 -21.92 -28.56 -34.14
C ALA A 40 -23.10 -29.26 -33.41
N GLY A 41 -23.81 -28.48 -32.58
CA GLY A 41 -25.22 -28.75 -32.26
C GLY A 41 -25.71 -28.27 -30.88
N GLY A 42 -26.70 -27.37 -30.85
CA GLY A 42 -27.61 -27.18 -29.70
C GLY A 42 -27.65 -25.80 -29.03
N ASP A 43 -28.54 -24.92 -29.51
CA ASP A 43 -29.13 -23.87 -28.67
C ASP A 43 -30.06 -24.48 -27.61
N PRO A 44 -30.35 -23.74 -26.52
CA PRO A 44 -31.77 -23.52 -26.22
C PRO A 44 -32.11 -22.04 -25.94
N GLN A 45 -32.86 -21.50 -26.89
CA GLN A 45 -33.89 -20.45 -26.83
C GLN A 45 -34.09 -19.64 -25.53
N ILE A 46 -34.13 -18.32 -25.75
CA ILE A 46 -34.74 -17.32 -24.86
C ILE A 46 -36.23 -17.62 -24.67
N ALA A 47 -36.70 -17.70 -23.43
CA ALA A 47 -38.12 -17.56 -23.08
C ALA A 47 -38.37 -16.16 -22.51
N LYS A 48 -39.36 -15.45 -23.05
CA LYS A 48 -39.83 -14.17 -22.50
C LYS A 48 -40.84 -14.39 -21.38
N ALA A 49 -40.84 -13.49 -20.40
CA ALA A 49 -42.02 -13.19 -19.59
C ALA A 49 -42.02 -11.67 -19.37
N ASP A 50 -43.01 -10.98 -19.94
CA ASP A 50 -43.20 -9.54 -19.76
C ASP A 50 -43.88 -9.27 -18.38
N GLY A 51 -43.49 -8.19 -17.71
CA GLY A 51 -44.02 -7.83 -16.39
C GLY A 51 -43.63 -6.39 -16.04
N ASP A 52 -44.63 -5.52 -15.87
CA ASP A 52 -44.45 -4.07 -15.81
C ASP A 52 -44.04 -3.56 -14.40
N ALA A 53 -43.74 -2.26 -14.33
CA ALA A 53 -43.18 -1.45 -13.25
C ALA A 53 -43.94 -1.52 -11.88
N PRO A 54 -43.39 -1.00 -10.75
CA PRO A 54 -42.20 -0.12 -10.66
C PRO A 54 -41.15 -0.46 -9.59
N VAL A 55 -39.97 0.16 -9.74
CA VAL A 55 -38.88 0.15 -8.73
C VAL A 55 -39.04 1.36 -7.79
N PRO A 56 -39.22 1.20 -6.47
CA PRO A 56 -39.22 2.32 -5.53
C PRO A 56 -37.80 2.86 -5.30
N ALA A 57 -37.65 4.19 -5.35
CA ALA A 57 -36.35 4.84 -5.23
C ALA A 57 -35.93 5.08 -3.77
N GLY A 58 -34.70 4.67 -3.45
CA GLY A 58 -33.82 5.40 -2.53
C GLY A 58 -34.08 5.29 -1.02
N ILE A 59 -33.35 4.38 -0.36
CA ILE A 59 -32.86 4.60 1.01
C ILE A 59 -31.35 4.84 0.95
N ARG A 60 -30.91 6.05 1.30
CA ARG A 60 -29.48 6.38 1.45
C ARG A 60 -29.05 6.06 2.89
N SER A 61 -28.76 4.79 3.19
CA SER A 61 -28.27 4.37 4.51
C SER A 61 -26.91 4.99 4.83
N ARG A 62 -26.92 6.17 5.45
CA ARG A 62 -25.73 6.90 5.91
C ARG A 62 -25.27 6.37 7.27
N GLU A 63 -25.10 5.06 7.36
CA GLU A 63 -24.86 4.39 8.64
C GLU A 63 -23.39 4.45 9.07
N GLN A 64 -23.21 4.76 10.36
CA GLN A 64 -21.93 4.77 11.04
C GLN A 64 -21.67 3.33 11.51
N ALA A 65 -20.92 2.56 10.72
CA ALA A 65 -20.69 1.15 11.00
C ALA A 65 -20.08 0.93 12.39
N THR A 66 -20.89 0.35 13.28
CA THR A 66 -20.46 -0.40 14.47
C THR A 66 -19.73 -1.67 14.03
N GLY A 67 -19.14 -2.43 14.97
CA GLY A 67 -18.14 -3.47 14.64
C GLY A 67 -18.60 -4.65 13.77
N GLU A 68 -19.90 -4.94 13.67
CA GLU A 68 -20.40 -6.18 13.04
C GLU A 68 -19.92 -6.45 11.59
N PRO A 69 -19.87 -5.46 10.67
CA PRO A 69 -19.36 -5.70 9.32
C PRO A 69 -17.86 -5.98 9.31
N ALA A 70 -17.10 -5.41 10.24
CA ALA A 70 -15.66 -5.64 10.36
C ALA A 70 -15.38 -7.06 10.84
N SER A 71 -16.06 -7.54 11.87
CA SER A 71 -15.94 -8.91 12.37
C SER A 71 -16.15 -9.95 11.28
N ARG A 72 -17.21 -9.80 10.47
CA ARG A 72 -17.52 -10.71 9.35
C ARG A 72 -16.45 -10.71 8.25
N LEU A 73 -15.81 -9.56 7.99
CA LEU A 73 -14.71 -9.46 7.04
C LEU A 73 -13.43 -10.10 7.59
N ILE A 74 -13.18 -10.01 8.90
CA ILE A 74 -12.08 -10.72 9.57
C ILE A 74 -12.33 -12.24 9.57
N ASP A 75 -13.56 -12.70 9.79
CA ASP A 75 -13.95 -14.11 9.65
C ASP A 75 -13.67 -14.64 8.23
N GLN A 76 -14.07 -13.88 7.21
CA GLN A 76 -13.78 -14.26 5.82
C GLN A 76 -12.28 -14.25 5.56
N ARG A 77 -11.53 -13.27 6.07
CA ARG A 77 -10.08 -13.20 5.91
C ARG A 77 -9.34 -14.38 6.52
N ILE A 78 -9.81 -14.86 7.67
CA ILE A 78 -9.31 -16.06 8.34
C ILE A 78 -9.55 -17.30 7.47
N ARG A 79 -10.76 -17.46 6.90
CA ARG A 79 -11.08 -18.54 5.95
C ARG A 79 -10.21 -18.48 4.68
N ASP A 80 -10.09 -17.30 4.07
CA ASP A 80 -9.32 -17.06 2.84
C ASP A 80 -7.81 -17.30 2.99
N LEU A 81 -7.27 -17.18 4.21
CA LEU A 81 -5.84 -17.40 4.48
C LEU A 81 -5.45 -18.87 4.51
N GLY A 82 -6.34 -19.71 5.05
CA GLY A 82 -6.15 -21.14 5.23
C GLY A 82 -5.01 -21.54 6.18
N GLY A 83 -5.08 -22.79 6.65
CA GLY A 83 -4.05 -23.46 7.47
C GLY A 83 -3.54 -22.61 8.63
N TRP A 84 -2.25 -22.80 8.95
CA TRP A 84 -1.61 -22.21 10.13
C TRP A 84 -1.75 -20.68 10.23
N ARG A 85 -1.86 -19.95 9.11
CA ARG A 85 -2.02 -18.48 9.14
C ARG A 85 -3.44 -18.06 9.48
N GLY A 86 -4.44 -18.77 8.95
CA GLY A 86 -5.83 -18.59 9.35
C GLY A 86 -6.02 -18.94 10.83
N GLU A 87 -5.52 -20.10 11.24
CA GLU A 87 -5.54 -20.59 12.63
C GLU A 87 -4.83 -19.64 13.60
N THR A 88 -3.62 -19.16 13.26
CA THR A 88 -2.85 -18.23 14.10
C THR A 88 -3.56 -16.88 14.21
N LEU A 89 -4.08 -16.34 13.10
CA LEU A 89 -4.83 -15.07 13.12
C LEU A 89 -6.12 -15.19 13.93
N ALA A 90 -6.83 -16.32 13.82
CA ALA A 90 -8.03 -16.61 14.63
C ALA A 90 -7.69 -16.72 16.13
N ARG A 91 -6.62 -17.44 16.48
CA ARG A 91 -6.14 -17.56 17.87
C ARG A 91 -5.74 -16.20 18.45
N MET A 92 -5.03 -15.38 17.69
CA MET A 92 -4.60 -14.06 18.15
C MET A 92 -5.80 -13.11 18.32
N ARG A 93 -6.76 -13.13 17.39
CA ARG A 93 -8.03 -12.40 17.52
C ARG A 93 -8.79 -12.78 18.77
N ALA A 94 -8.98 -14.08 19.02
CA ALA A 94 -9.67 -14.55 20.23
C ALA A 94 -8.99 -14.03 21.50
N LEU A 95 -7.66 -14.14 21.60
CA LEU A 95 -6.90 -13.62 22.74
C LEU A 95 -6.97 -12.09 22.86
N ILE A 96 -7.06 -11.34 21.76
CA ILE A 96 -7.24 -9.87 21.79
C ILE A 96 -8.60 -9.50 22.39
N LEU A 97 -9.67 -10.19 21.99
CA LEU A 97 -11.03 -9.94 22.51
C LEU A 97 -11.19 -10.44 23.96
N GLU A 98 -10.53 -11.55 24.33
CA GLU A 98 -10.44 -12.01 25.73
C GLU A 98 -9.62 -11.08 26.64
N ALA A 99 -8.69 -10.30 26.06
CA ALA A 99 -7.91 -9.33 26.82
C ALA A 99 -8.71 -8.06 27.15
N ASP A 100 -9.65 -7.69 26.29
CA ASP A 100 -10.36 -6.42 26.34
C ASP A 100 -11.75 -6.57 25.68
N PRO A 101 -12.81 -6.81 26.46
CA PRO A 101 -14.17 -6.97 25.94
C PRO A 101 -14.76 -5.71 25.28
N GLU A 102 -14.14 -4.53 25.44
CA GLU A 102 -14.53 -3.28 24.78
C GLU A 102 -13.75 -3.04 23.48
N MET A 103 -12.86 -3.96 23.10
CA MET A 103 -12.04 -3.86 21.89
C MET A 103 -12.91 -3.84 20.63
N THR A 104 -12.88 -2.73 19.92
CA THR A 104 -13.58 -2.57 18.63
C THR A 104 -12.78 -3.24 17.52
N GLU A 105 -13.40 -4.17 16.80
CA GLU A 105 -12.87 -4.71 15.55
C GLU A 105 -13.11 -3.72 14.39
N GLU A 106 -12.08 -3.48 13.58
CA GLU A 106 -12.14 -2.58 12.43
C GLU A 106 -11.47 -3.22 11.21
N TRP A 107 -12.04 -2.98 10.02
CA TRP A 107 -11.48 -3.41 8.74
C TRP A 107 -10.87 -2.22 8.01
N LYS A 108 -9.55 -2.23 7.80
CA LYS A 108 -8.80 -1.08 7.27
C LYS A 108 -7.85 -1.49 6.14
N TRP A 109 -7.33 -0.48 5.43
CA TRP A 109 -6.23 -0.54 4.47
C TRP A 109 -6.14 -1.84 3.62
N MET A 110 -6.95 -1.93 2.57
CA MET A 110 -6.89 -3.00 1.55
C MET A 110 -6.96 -4.45 2.10
N GLY A 111 -7.65 -4.66 3.22
CA GLY A 111 -7.94 -6.00 3.76
C GLY A 111 -7.15 -6.37 5.02
N THR A 112 -6.88 -5.39 5.87
CA THR A 112 -6.15 -5.53 7.14
C THR A 112 -7.11 -5.49 8.33
N PRO A 113 -7.25 -6.59 9.10
CA PRO A 113 -7.81 -6.56 10.46
C PRO A 113 -7.08 -5.55 11.34
N VAL A 114 -7.84 -4.79 12.13
CA VAL A 114 -7.32 -3.83 13.12
C VAL A 114 -8.19 -3.91 14.38
N TRP A 115 -7.55 -3.87 15.54
CA TRP A 115 -8.22 -3.83 16.83
C TRP A 115 -7.95 -2.50 17.53
N SER A 116 -9.00 -1.90 18.08
CA SER A 116 -8.97 -0.54 18.64
C SER A 116 -9.74 -0.42 19.96
N HIS A 117 -9.06 0.10 20.98
CA HIS A 117 -9.68 0.63 22.19
C HIS A 117 -9.23 2.09 22.34
N HIS A 118 -10.18 3.03 22.23
CA HIS A 118 -9.98 4.50 22.21
C HIS A 118 -8.91 5.03 21.22
N GLY A 119 -8.52 4.19 20.26
CA GLY A 119 -7.40 4.38 19.34
C GLY A 119 -6.93 3.00 18.87
N ILE A 120 -6.05 2.95 17.86
CA ILE A 120 -5.56 1.65 17.36
C ILE A 120 -4.67 1.01 18.43
N VAL A 121 -4.95 -0.26 18.75
CA VAL A 121 -4.13 -1.09 19.62
C VAL A 121 -3.11 -1.85 18.77
N CYS A 122 -3.58 -2.72 17.89
CA CYS A 122 -2.72 -3.48 16.97
C CYS A 122 -3.41 -3.81 15.63
N THR A 123 -2.61 -4.24 14.66
CA THR A 123 -3.02 -4.76 13.35
C THR A 123 -2.96 -6.30 13.32
N GLY A 124 -3.66 -6.92 12.38
CA GLY A 124 -3.60 -8.37 12.09
C GLY A 124 -3.13 -8.63 10.66
N GLU A 125 -1.84 -8.41 10.39
CA GLU A 125 -1.26 -8.55 9.06
C GLU A 125 -0.85 -10.02 8.80
N SER A 126 -0.90 -10.49 7.55
CA SER A 126 -0.50 -11.86 7.20
C SER A 126 0.38 -11.88 5.95
N TYR A 127 1.55 -12.51 6.09
CA TYR A 127 2.60 -12.58 5.08
C TYR A 127 2.88 -14.04 4.67
N THR A 128 3.85 -14.24 3.77
CA THR A 128 4.21 -15.58 3.29
C THR A 128 4.78 -16.48 4.39
N LYS A 129 5.53 -15.90 5.36
CA LYS A 129 6.27 -16.64 6.41
C LYS A 129 5.86 -16.31 7.86
N VAL A 130 5.01 -15.29 8.07
CA VAL A 130 4.62 -14.79 9.40
C VAL A 130 3.17 -14.30 9.41
N VAL A 131 2.50 -14.41 10.57
CA VAL A 131 1.36 -13.55 10.93
C VAL A 131 1.91 -12.45 11.83
N LYS A 132 1.68 -11.19 11.46
CA LYS A 132 2.31 -10.01 12.07
C LYS A 132 1.30 -9.18 12.85
N LEU A 133 1.57 -8.95 14.13
CA LEU A 133 0.80 -8.05 14.99
C LEU A 133 1.60 -6.77 15.25
N THR A 134 1.29 -5.68 14.55
CA THR A 134 1.98 -4.39 14.74
C THR A 134 1.25 -3.53 15.77
N PHE A 135 1.85 -3.31 16.94
CA PHE A 135 1.25 -2.51 18.01
C PHE A 135 1.52 -1.01 17.79
N ALA A 136 0.46 -0.21 17.69
CA ALA A 136 0.52 1.17 17.20
C ALA A 136 1.30 2.13 18.12
N ARG A 137 1.36 1.82 19.42
CA ARG A 137 2.19 2.51 20.43
C ARG A 137 3.26 1.59 21.04
N GLY A 138 3.61 0.49 20.36
CA GLY A 138 4.41 -0.63 20.88
C GLY A 138 5.75 -0.28 21.54
N ALA A 139 6.40 0.82 21.12
CA ALA A 139 7.64 1.32 21.75
C ALA A 139 7.45 1.78 23.20
N LYS A 140 6.22 2.12 23.61
CA LYS A 140 5.86 2.64 24.93
C LYS A 140 5.14 1.63 25.83
N ILE A 141 5.00 0.37 25.39
CA ILE A 141 4.32 -0.71 26.13
C ILE A 141 5.38 -1.53 26.88
N PRO A 142 5.26 -1.77 28.20
CA PRO A 142 6.11 -2.72 28.91
C PRO A 142 5.99 -4.14 28.33
N ASP A 143 7.11 -4.80 28.09
CA ASP A 143 7.15 -6.17 27.53
C ASP A 143 8.18 -7.02 28.32
N PRO A 144 7.83 -7.45 29.55
CA PRO A 144 8.74 -8.22 30.39
C PRO A 144 9.00 -9.63 29.84
N SER A 145 8.03 -10.19 29.11
CA SER A 145 8.10 -11.52 28.48
C SER A 145 8.81 -11.51 27.13
N ARG A 146 9.22 -10.33 26.62
CA ARG A 146 9.94 -10.15 25.34
C ARG A 146 9.19 -10.73 24.14
N LEU A 147 7.87 -10.54 24.09
CA LEU A 147 7.03 -10.98 22.98
C LEU A 147 7.28 -10.17 21.70
N PHE A 148 7.72 -8.92 21.80
CA PHE A 148 8.14 -8.17 20.63
C PHE A 148 9.47 -8.72 20.10
N ASN A 149 9.41 -9.32 18.92
CA ASN A 149 10.57 -9.83 18.17
C ASN A 149 10.89 -9.00 16.92
N SER A 150 10.04 -8.03 16.56
CA SER A 150 10.11 -7.30 15.29
C SER A 150 9.89 -5.79 15.43
N SER A 151 10.49 -5.01 14.54
CA SER A 151 10.48 -3.53 14.55
C SER A 151 10.99 -2.90 15.86
N LEU A 152 11.93 -3.56 16.55
CA LEU A 152 12.33 -3.23 17.93
C LEU A 152 12.98 -1.85 18.10
N GLU A 153 13.70 -1.39 17.08
CA GLU A 153 14.38 -0.07 17.03
C GLU A 153 13.40 1.10 16.76
N GLY A 154 12.11 0.81 16.52
CA GLY A 154 11.10 1.80 16.21
C GLY A 154 10.72 2.66 17.42
N ASN A 155 10.85 3.99 17.31
CA ASN A 155 10.51 4.94 18.38
C ASN A 155 9.00 5.02 18.76
N THR A 156 8.13 4.35 17.99
CA THR A 156 6.66 4.44 18.09
C THR A 156 6.00 3.07 18.14
N ARG A 157 6.32 2.19 17.19
CA ARG A 157 5.70 0.86 17.01
C ARG A 157 6.72 -0.23 17.29
N ARG A 158 6.25 -1.37 17.80
CA ARG A 158 6.94 -2.67 17.80
C ARG A 158 5.95 -3.73 17.33
N ALA A 159 6.43 -4.87 16.85
CA ALA A 159 5.60 -5.92 16.27
C ALA A 159 6.00 -7.31 16.77
N ILE A 160 5.02 -8.22 16.73
CA ILE A 160 5.22 -9.66 16.91
C ILE A 160 5.06 -10.29 15.53
N ASP A 161 6.14 -10.83 14.97
CA ASP A 161 6.14 -11.68 13.78
C ASP A 161 6.06 -13.14 14.24
N ILE A 162 4.87 -13.75 14.10
CA ILE A 162 4.57 -15.11 14.57
C ILE A 162 4.77 -16.10 13.42
N HIS A 163 5.65 -17.09 13.62
CA HIS A 163 5.97 -18.12 12.64
C HIS A 163 5.07 -19.37 12.73
N GLU A 164 5.17 -20.23 11.71
CA GLU A 164 4.47 -21.52 11.65
C GLU A 164 4.86 -22.41 12.83
N GLY A 165 3.85 -22.88 13.58
CA GLY A 165 4.04 -23.68 14.80
C GLY A 165 4.46 -22.90 16.06
N GLU A 166 4.64 -21.59 15.99
CA GLU A 166 5.12 -20.78 17.11
C GLU A 166 4.06 -20.59 18.22
N LYS A 167 4.41 -20.97 19.45
CA LYS A 167 3.51 -20.89 20.61
C LYS A 167 3.70 -19.59 21.39
N VAL A 168 3.09 -18.51 20.91
CA VAL A 168 2.95 -17.26 21.69
C VAL A 168 2.21 -17.54 23.01
N ASP A 169 2.79 -17.14 24.14
CA ASP A 169 2.18 -17.28 25.47
C ASP A 169 0.89 -16.45 25.60
N ALA A 170 -0.19 -17.10 26.03
CA ALA A 170 -1.50 -16.47 26.07
C ALA A 170 -1.70 -15.51 27.25
N GLY A 171 -1.00 -15.69 28.37
CA GLY A 171 -1.08 -14.81 29.53
C GLY A 171 -0.33 -13.50 29.29
N ALA A 172 0.92 -13.62 28.88
CA ALA A 172 1.78 -12.49 28.51
C ALA A 172 1.21 -11.70 27.34
N PHE A 173 0.66 -12.35 26.31
CA PHE A 173 0.05 -11.65 25.18
C PHE A 173 -1.21 -10.88 25.59
N LYS A 174 -2.10 -11.46 26.41
CA LYS A 174 -3.27 -10.73 26.92
C LYS A 174 -2.89 -9.58 27.87
N ALA A 175 -1.82 -9.73 28.66
CA ALA A 175 -1.25 -8.62 29.43
C ALA A 175 -0.70 -7.49 28.53
N LEU A 176 -0.03 -7.85 27.43
CA LEU A 176 0.48 -6.89 26.44
C LEU A 176 -0.65 -6.12 25.74
N VAL A 177 -1.75 -6.79 25.38
CA VAL A 177 -2.94 -6.16 24.78
C VAL A 177 -3.62 -5.21 25.78
N LYS A 178 -3.81 -5.61 27.04
CA LYS A 178 -4.33 -4.72 28.10
C LYS A 178 -3.45 -3.47 28.29
N ALA A 179 -2.13 -3.67 28.34
CA ALA A 179 -1.16 -2.57 28.42
C ALA A 179 -1.14 -1.68 27.16
N ALA A 180 -1.57 -2.20 26.00
CA ALA A 180 -1.72 -1.44 24.77
C ALA A 180 -2.99 -0.58 24.75
N ALA A 181 -4.14 -1.14 25.14
CA ALA A 181 -5.42 -0.43 25.25
C ALA A 181 -5.31 0.77 26.21
N ALA A 182 -4.79 0.53 27.41
CA ALA A 182 -4.55 1.57 28.43
C ALA A 182 -3.63 2.72 27.94
N ARG A 183 -2.79 2.49 26.93
CA ARG A 183 -1.88 3.51 26.36
C ARG A 183 -2.54 4.44 25.35
N ASN A 184 -3.78 4.19 24.92
CA ASN A 184 -4.47 5.09 23.98
C ASN A 184 -5.05 6.34 24.65
N GLY A 185 -5.42 6.25 25.94
CA GLY A 185 -6.02 7.34 26.72
C GLY A 185 -7.55 7.36 26.66
N PRO A 186 -8.21 8.27 27.41
CA PRO A 186 -9.67 8.37 27.43
C PRO A 186 -10.24 8.74 26.05
N PRO A 187 -11.54 8.45 25.79
CA PRO A 187 -12.12 8.60 24.46
C PRO A 187 -12.20 10.09 24.10
N VAL A 188 -11.35 10.53 23.17
CA VAL A 188 -11.36 11.90 22.66
C VAL A 188 -12.69 12.13 21.92
N LYS A 189 -13.63 12.82 22.59
CA LYS A 189 -14.90 13.24 22.00
C LYS A 189 -14.61 14.08 20.75
N LYS A 190 -14.77 13.47 19.57
CA LYS A 190 -14.71 14.19 18.29
C LYS A 190 -15.86 15.19 18.25
N ALA A 191 -15.56 16.45 18.52
CA ALA A 191 -16.50 17.54 18.26
C ALA A 191 -16.89 17.48 16.79
N LYS A 192 -18.20 17.39 16.50
CA LYS A 192 -18.70 17.69 15.16
C LYS A 192 -18.29 19.14 14.85
N PRO A 193 -17.68 19.43 13.69
CA PRO A 193 -17.64 20.79 13.17
C PRO A 193 -19.08 21.24 12.89
N GLY A 194 -19.71 21.85 13.89
CA GLY A 194 -21.02 22.49 13.73
C GLY A 194 -20.87 23.67 12.78
N ALA A 195 -21.84 23.86 11.89
CA ALA A 195 -21.80 24.92 10.91
C ALA A 195 -21.83 26.31 11.58
N LYS A 196 -20.65 26.93 11.69
CA LYS A 196 -20.51 28.39 11.76
C LYS A 196 -19.89 28.82 10.44
N GLY A 197 -20.51 29.81 9.78
CA GLY A 197 -20.20 30.17 8.41
C GLY A 197 -18.73 30.53 8.20
N VAL A 198 -18.17 30.11 7.08
CA VAL A 198 -16.82 30.50 6.64
C VAL A 198 -16.85 32.01 6.36
N LYS A 199 -16.38 32.81 7.32
CA LYS A 199 -15.81 34.12 6.98
C LYS A 199 -14.51 33.87 6.21
N PRO A 200 -14.16 34.70 5.20
CA PRO A 200 -12.90 34.56 4.49
C PRO A 200 -11.72 34.53 5.46
N ILE A 201 -10.83 33.55 5.31
CA ILE A 201 -9.56 33.53 6.02
C ILE A 201 -8.63 34.47 5.26
N GLU A 202 -8.50 35.71 5.73
CA GLU A 202 -7.38 36.57 5.35
C GLU A 202 -6.09 35.90 5.84
N VAL A 203 -5.31 35.37 4.90
CA VAL A 203 -4.05 34.68 5.21
C VAL A 203 -3.02 35.73 5.64
N ARG A 204 -2.81 35.86 6.95
CA ARG A 204 -1.72 36.67 7.50
C ARG A 204 -0.41 35.92 7.33
N GLU A 205 0.55 36.57 6.68
CA GLU A 205 1.83 35.97 6.34
C GLU A 205 2.67 35.69 7.60
N GLY A 206 3.19 34.46 7.73
CA GLY A 206 4.17 34.09 8.76
C GLY A 206 3.80 32.93 9.70
N GLU A 207 2.54 32.51 9.79
CA GLU A 207 2.17 31.42 10.71
C GLU A 207 2.64 30.04 10.20
N LYS A 208 3.70 29.51 10.84
CA LYS A 208 4.29 28.22 10.51
C LYS A 208 3.42 27.06 10.97
N VAL A 209 2.42 26.69 10.17
CA VAL A 209 1.67 25.44 10.34
C VAL A 209 2.63 24.25 10.38
N ALA A 210 2.69 23.56 11.52
CA ALA A 210 3.60 22.45 11.73
C ALA A 210 3.17 21.23 10.89
N VAL A 211 3.81 21.07 9.73
CA VAL A 211 3.59 19.95 8.82
C VAL A 211 3.93 18.63 9.52
N VAL A 212 2.91 17.80 9.77
CA VAL A 212 3.10 16.45 10.31
C VAL A 212 3.51 15.50 9.18
N LEU A 213 4.63 14.81 9.36
CA LEU A 213 5.10 13.76 8.46
C LEU A 213 4.85 12.38 9.08
N LEU A 214 4.41 11.43 8.26
CA LEU A 214 4.29 10.02 8.61
C LEU A 214 5.66 9.33 8.64
N SER A 215 5.71 8.14 9.24
CA SER A 215 6.85 7.23 9.13
C SER A 215 7.20 6.98 7.65
N GLY A 216 8.42 7.36 7.23
CA GLY A 216 8.86 7.39 5.83
C GLY A 216 8.93 8.79 5.20
N GLY A 217 8.58 9.85 5.94
CA GLY A 217 8.68 11.25 5.48
C GLY A 217 7.49 11.73 4.63
N ASN A 218 6.44 10.91 4.50
CA ASN A 218 5.27 11.26 3.71
C ASN A 218 4.37 12.29 4.42
N PRO A 219 3.99 13.42 3.80
CA PRO A 219 3.07 14.40 4.39
C PRO A 219 1.74 13.80 4.84
N GLN A 220 1.33 14.08 6.08
CA GLN A 220 0.03 13.67 6.61
C GLN A 220 -1.05 14.70 6.23
N ILE A 221 -1.63 14.55 5.04
CA ILE A 221 -2.72 15.40 4.55
C ILE A 221 -4.04 14.62 4.52
N ALA A 222 -5.10 15.26 5.05
CA ALA A 222 -6.44 14.68 5.12
C ALA A 222 -7.02 14.36 3.72
N LYS A 223 -7.93 13.38 3.65
CA LYS A 223 -8.70 13.10 2.42
C LYS A 223 -9.55 14.33 2.08
N ALA A 224 -9.28 14.92 0.92
CA ALA A 224 -10.02 16.04 0.35
C ALA A 224 -9.90 16.00 -1.19
N ASP A 225 -10.70 16.82 -1.87
CA ASP A 225 -10.75 16.92 -3.33
C ASP A 225 -10.39 18.33 -3.79
N GLY A 226 -9.97 18.46 -5.05
CA GLY A 226 -9.48 19.70 -5.64
C GLY A 226 -7.96 19.88 -5.54
N ASP A 227 -7.49 21.03 -6.03
CA ASP A 227 -6.07 21.38 -6.11
C ASP A 227 -5.47 21.75 -4.74
N ALA A 228 -6.17 22.55 -3.92
CA ALA A 228 -5.69 23.03 -2.62
C ALA A 228 -5.10 21.94 -1.69
N PRO A 229 -5.70 20.75 -1.48
CA PRO A 229 -5.08 19.70 -0.66
C PRO A 229 -3.84 19.07 -1.33
N VAL A 230 -3.73 19.08 -2.65
CA VAL A 230 -2.53 18.63 -3.38
C VAL A 230 -1.41 19.67 -3.26
N GLN A 231 -1.70 20.97 -3.37
CA GLN A 231 -0.71 22.01 -3.10
C GLN A 231 -0.25 22.01 -1.64
N ALA A 232 -1.16 21.78 -0.69
CA ALA A 232 -0.81 21.58 0.72
C ALA A 232 0.11 20.35 0.93
N TYR A 233 -0.13 19.25 0.20
CA TYR A 233 0.77 18.10 0.19
C TYR A 233 2.15 18.46 -0.38
N ILE A 234 2.21 19.14 -1.53
CA ILE A 234 3.47 19.51 -2.19
C ILE A 234 4.29 20.46 -1.30
N ALA A 235 3.66 21.51 -0.76
CA ALA A 235 4.27 22.42 0.20
C ALA A 235 4.77 21.71 1.48
N ALA A 236 4.15 20.58 1.85
CA ALA A 236 4.55 19.75 2.97
C ALA A 236 5.68 18.74 2.65
N MET A 237 5.99 18.47 1.38
CA MET A 237 7.05 17.52 1.02
C MET A 237 8.44 17.99 1.55
N PRO A 238 9.30 17.07 2.03
CA PRO A 238 10.60 17.41 2.63
C PRO A 238 11.73 17.49 1.58
N GLY A 239 12.56 18.54 1.69
CA GLY A 239 13.76 18.73 0.86
C GLY A 239 13.46 18.78 -0.65
N TRP A 240 14.40 18.26 -1.46
CA TRP A 240 14.31 18.17 -2.93
C TRP A 240 12.99 17.57 -3.46
N LYS A 241 12.33 16.71 -2.66
CA LYS A 241 11.06 16.08 -3.03
C LYS A 241 9.95 17.11 -3.24
N ARG A 242 10.05 18.28 -2.60
CA ARG A 242 9.14 19.42 -2.80
C ARG A 242 9.18 19.96 -4.22
N ASP A 243 10.38 20.20 -4.75
CA ASP A 243 10.53 20.78 -6.08
C ASP A 243 10.29 19.74 -7.18
N LEU A 244 10.57 18.46 -6.91
CA LEU A 244 10.06 17.36 -7.73
C LEU A 244 8.51 17.31 -7.70
N GLY A 245 7.88 17.48 -6.53
CA GLY A 245 6.43 17.53 -6.39
C GLY A 245 5.77 18.64 -7.22
N LYS A 246 6.34 19.87 -7.19
CA LYS A 246 5.94 20.99 -8.05
C LYS A 246 6.07 20.64 -9.53
N ARG A 247 7.22 20.07 -9.94
CA ARG A 247 7.48 19.68 -11.34
C ARG A 247 6.49 18.62 -11.83
N LEU A 248 6.21 17.60 -11.01
CA LEU A 248 5.23 16.56 -11.33
C LEU A 248 3.81 17.12 -11.46
N ASP A 249 3.35 17.95 -10.51
CA ASP A 249 2.01 18.56 -10.56
C ASP A 249 1.82 19.47 -11.78
N ALA A 250 2.79 20.34 -12.04
CA ALA A 250 2.79 21.21 -13.22
C ALA A 250 2.86 20.40 -14.54
N LEU A 251 3.63 19.30 -14.56
CA LEU A 251 3.69 18.38 -15.70
C LEU A 251 2.37 17.67 -15.95
N ILE A 252 1.68 17.21 -14.90
CA ILE A 252 0.40 16.53 -15.04
C ILE A 252 -0.67 17.52 -15.53
N ALA A 253 -0.77 18.70 -14.90
CA ALA A 253 -1.71 19.74 -15.29
C ALA A 253 -1.51 20.25 -16.72
N ARG A 254 -0.25 20.51 -17.15
CA ARG A 254 0.04 20.93 -18.54
C ARG A 254 -0.15 19.83 -19.59
N SER A 255 -0.21 18.56 -19.16
CA SER A 255 -0.40 17.41 -20.05
C SER A 255 -1.88 17.02 -20.20
N VAL A 256 -2.72 17.38 -19.23
CA VAL A 256 -4.14 16.99 -19.12
C VAL A 256 -4.90 18.17 -18.51
N PRO A 257 -5.49 19.07 -19.33
CA PRO A 257 -6.12 20.29 -18.83
C PRO A 257 -7.25 20.05 -17.83
N ASP A 258 -8.11 19.06 -18.10
CA ASP A 258 -9.27 18.71 -17.27
C ASP A 258 -8.93 17.81 -16.07
N VAL A 259 -7.66 17.77 -15.64
CA VAL A 259 -7.22 16.84 -14.60
C VAL A 259 -7.85 17.16 -13.24
N ARG A 260 -8.55 16.18 -12.69
CA ARG A 260 -9.04 16.22 -11.31
C ARG A 260 -7.93 15.83 -10.35
N LYS A 261 -7.68 16.72 -9.39
CA LYS A 261 -6.72 16.53 -8.29
C LYS A 261 -7.47 16.16 -7.01
N ALA A 262 -6.86 15.32 -6.18
CA ALA A 262 -7.35 14.98 -4.85
C ALA A 262 -6.22 14.48 -3.95
N VAL A 263 -6.46 14.47 -2.63
CA VAL A 263 -5.67 13.67 -1.69
C VAL A 263 -6.48 12.46 -1.23
N ARG A 264 -5.86 11.28 -1.31
CA ARG A 264 -6.39 9.99 -0.83
C ARG A 264 -5.28 9.23 -0.10
N TRP A 265 -5.59 8.66 1.07
CA TRP A 265 -4.63 7.95 1.94
C TRP A 265 -3.28 8.68 2.11
N ASN A 266 -3.31 10.01 2.33
CA ASN A 266 -2.13 10.87 2.44
C ASN A 266 -1.23 10.86 1.17
N SER A 267 -1.81 10.79 -0.03
CA SER A 267 -1.09 10.82 -1.31
C SER A 267 -1.88 11.67 -2.32
N PRO A 268 -1.24 12.47 -3.20
CA PRO A 268 -1.89 13.07 -4.36
C PRO A 268 -2.35 12.03 -5.36
N PHE A 269 -3.56 12.22 -5.89
CA PHE A 269 -4.22 11.43 -6.92
C PHE A 269 -4.69 12.34 -8.05
N TYR A 270 -4.54 11.86 -9.28
CA TYR A 270 -4.85 12.57 -10.52
C TYR A 270 -5.72 11.69 -11.41
N GLY A 271 -6.79 12.27 -11.95
CA GLY A 271 -7.87 11.55 -12.63
C GLY A 271 -8.69 12.41 -13.58
N ILE A 272 -9.73 11.83 -14.17
CA ILE A 272 -10.70 12.51 -15.05
C ILE A 272 -12.12 12.27 -14.49
N GLU A 273 -13.04 13.20 -14.72
CA GLU A 273 -14.47 13.02 -14.39
C GLU A 273 -15.04 11.77 -15.06
N GLY A 274 -15.80 10.96 -14.31
CA GLY A 274 -16.40 9.71 -14.79
C GLY A 274 -15.42 8.55 -15.02
N GLN A 275 -14.15 8.81 -15.34
CA GLN A 275 -13.16 7.79 -15.69
C GLN A 275 -12.30 7.32 -14.50
N GLY A 276 -12.27 8.05 -13.38
CA GLY A 276 -11.51 7.68 -12.18
C GLY A 276 -10.06 8.16 -12.20
N TRP A 277 -9.21 7.55 -11.36
CA TRP A 277 -7.82 7.98 -11.14
C TRP A 277 -6.85 7.23 -12.04
N PHE A 278 -6.00 7.95 -12.78
CA PHE A 278 -5.00 7.34 -13.67
C PHE A 278 -3.59 7.30 -13.04
N LEU A 279 -3.26 8.26 -12.16
CA LEU A 279 -1.96 8.40 -11.50
C LEU A 279 -2.09 8.75 -10.02
N SER A 280 -1.15 8.28 -9.20
CA SER A 280 -0.87 8.85 -7.87
C SER A 280 0.64 8.96 -7.63
N PHE A 281 1.06 9.77 -6.66
CA PHE A 281 2.45 9.71 -6.17
C PHE A 281 2.55 9.73 -4.64
N HIS A 282 3.62 9.14 -4.11
CA HIS A 282 3.85 8.96 -2.68
C HIS A 282 5.31 9.24 -2.32
N VAL A 283 5.54 9.91 -1.20
CA VAL A 283 6.88 10.17 -0.66
C VAL A 283 7.33 9.00 0.21
N LEU A 284 8.51 8.46 -0.06
CA LEU A 284 9.22 7.53 0.82
C LEU A 284 10.58 8.14 1.18
N THR A 285 11.27 7.58 2.19
CA THR A 285 12.48 8.17 2.80
C THR A 285 13.50 8.64 1.76
N HIS A 286 13.80 7.78 0.78
CA HIS A 286 14.88 7.97 -0.20
C HIS A 286 14.38 8.26 -1.63
N TYR A 287 13.07 8.27 -1.89
CA TYR A 287 12.52 8.42 -3.24
C TYR A 287 11.06 8.90 -3.25
N VAL A 288 10.61 9.43 -4.39
CA VAL A 288 9.18 9.65 -4.69
C VAL A 288 8.73 8.57 -5.66
N LYS A 289 7.72 7.80 -5.28
CA LYS A 289 7.10 6.79 -6.15
C LYS A 289 5.98 7.43 -6.96
N VAL A 290 6.06 7.41 -8.28
CA VAL A 290 4.97 7.82 -9.20
C VAL A 290 4.34 6.57 -9.79
N THR A 291 3.06 6.33 -9.49
CA THR A 291 2.33 5.09 -9.85
C THR A 291 1.23 5.37 -10.85
N PHE A 292 1.19 4.59 -11.92
CA PHE A 292 0.14 4.57 -12.94
C PHE A 292 -0.73 3.32 -12.74
N PHE A 293 -2.04 3.50 -12.54
CA PHE A 293 -2.94 2.39 -12.20
C PHE A 293 -3.15 1.39 -13.35
N ARG A 294 -3.07 1.86 -14.60
CA ARG A 294 -3.05 1.02 -15.82
C ARG A 294 -1.64 0.91 -16.44
N GLY A 295 -0.61 0.93 -15.60
CA GLY A 295 0.79 1.02 -16.01
C GLY A 295 1.27 -0.01 -17.06
N MET A 296 0.74 -1.24 -17.07
CA MET A 296 1.06 -2.24 -18.10
C MET A 296 0.59 -1.87 -19.52
N SER A 297 -0.41 -1.01 -19.65
CA SER A 297 -0.92 -0.54 -20.95
C SER A 297 -0.06 0.57 -21.55
N LEU A 298 0.81 1.21 -20.76
CA LEU A 298 1.65 2.32 -21.19
C LEU A 298 2.85 1.85 -22.03
N ARG A 299 3.35 2.71 -22.91
CA ARG A 299 4.44 2.45 -23.85
C ARG A 299 5.49 3.57 -23.79
N PRO A 300 6.77 3.26 -23.46
CA PRO A 300 7.26 2.02 -22.84
C PRO A 300 6.55 1.71 -21.51
N VAL A 301 6.64 0.47 -21.01
CA VAL A 301 6.04 0.11 -19.71
C VAL A 301 6.94 0.63 -18.58
N PRO A 302 6.42 1.38 -17.57
CA PRO A 302 7.20 1.79 -16.41
C PRO A 302 7.78 0.59 -15.67
N SER A 303 9.06 0.67 -15.29
CA SER A 303 9.86 -0.49 -14.88
C SER A 303 9.49 -1.09 -13.51
N GLY A 304 8.94 -0.29 -12.60
CA GLY A 304 8.52 -0.75 -11.27
C GLY A 304 7.20 -1.51 -11.31
N GLY A 305 7.18 -2.75 -10.84
CA GLY A 305 5.97 -3.57 -10.79
C GLY A 305 6.16 -4.89 -10.04
N THR A 306 5.07 -5.55 -9.68
CA THR A 306 5.08 -6.93 -9.16
C THR A 306 3.84 -7.69 -9.64
N VAL A 307 3.85 -9.03 -9.56
CA VAL A 307 2.65 -9.84 -9.81
C VAL A 307 1.48 -9.40 -8.90
N ARG A 308 1.77 -8.96 -7.68
CA ARG A 308 0.75 -8.47 -6.71
C ARG A 308 0.14 -7.12 -7.09
N SER A 309 0.80 -6.29 -7.92
CA SER A 309 0.27 -4.98 -8.32
C SER A 309 -0.63 -5.03 -9.57
N LYS A 310 -0.89 -6.22 -10.14
CA LYS A 310 -1.70 -6.41 -11.36
C LYS A 310 -1.23 -5.47 -12.49
N ASP A 311 -2.11 -4.65 -13.03
CA ASP A 311 -1.85 -3.67 -14.09
C ASP A 311 -0.94 -2.51 -13.64
N ALA A 312 -0.91 -2.20 -12.35
CA ALA A 312 -0.25 -0.99 -11.86
C ALA A 312 1.28 -1.10 -11.98
N ARG A 313 1.90 -0.05 -12.53
CA ARG A 313 3.36 0.12 -12.63
C ARG A 313 3.77 1.49 -12.13
N TRP A 314 5.02 1.63 -11.74
CA TRP A 314 5.56 2.87 -11.16
C TRP A 314 7.00 3.14 -11.59
N ILE A 315 7.46 4.35 -11.32
CA ILE A 315 8.89 4.66 -11.20
C ILE A 315 9.21 5.19 -9.80
N ASP A 316 10.43 4.94 -9.34
CA ASP A 316 10.94 5.37 -8.03
C ASP A 316 12.04 6.42 -8.24
N ILE A 317 11.67 7.70 -8.25
CA ILE A 317 12.56 8.84 -8.54
C ILE A 317 13.37 9.19 -7.29
N ARG A 318 14.69 9.24 -7.38
CA ARG A 318 15.65 9.45 -6.28
C ARG A 318 16.28 10.84 -6.31
N GLU A 319 17.06 11.11 -5.27
CA GLU A 319 17.84 12.35 -5.14
C GLU A 319 19.00 12.33 -6.16
N GLY A 320 19.04 13.33 -7.03
CA GLY A 320 20.01 13.41 -8.13
C GLY A 320 19.55 12.78 -9.46
N ASP A 321 18.44 12.02 -9.47
CA ASP A 321 17.87 11.49 -10.71
C ASP A 321 17.38 12.64 -11.61
N GLN A 322 17.73 12.60 -12.90
CA GLN A 322 17.09 13.46 -13.89
C GLN A 322 15.73 12.86 -14.29
N LEU A 323 14.66 13.55 -13.92
CA LEU A 323 13.31 13.24 -14.42
C LEU A 323 13.25 13.58 -15.92
N ASP A 324 13.10 12.55 -16.74
CA ASP A 324 12.66 12.66 -18.14
C ASP A 324 11.21 13.16 -18.17
N GLU A 325 11.04 14.47 -18.42
CA GLU A 325 9.74 15.10 -18.47
C GLU A 325 8.97 14.84 -19.77
N GLU A 326 9.63 14.43 -20.85
CA GLU A 326 8.97 14.06 -22.12
C GLU A 326 8.34 12.67 -22.01
N GLN A 327 9.08 11.71 -21.47
CA GLN A 327 8.58 10.37 -21.19
C GLN A 327 7.51 10.38 -20.11
N MET A 328 7.67 11.20 -19.06
CA MET A 328 6.65 11.36 -18.03
C MET A 328 5.36 12.00 -18.59
N ALA A 329 5.46 13.06 -19.41
CA ALA A 329 4.29 13.65 -20.06
C ALA A 329 3.61 12.68 -21.04
N THR A 330 4.39 11.86 -21.75
CA THR A 330 3.90 10.79 -22.63
C THR A 330 3.12 9.73 -21.86
N TRP A 331 3.63 9.27 -20.71
CA TRP A 331 2.91 8.34 -19.84
C TRP A 331 1.65 8.95 -19.23
N VAL A 332 1.68 10.21 -18.81
CA VAL A 332 0.51 10.91 -18.27
C VAL A 332 -0.61 11.00 -19.32
N LYS A 333 -0.29 11.40 -20.56
CA LYS A 333 -1.26 11.46 -21.67
C LYS A 333 -1.86 10.10 -22.00
N GLN A 334 -1.03 9.05 -22.08
CA GLN A 334 -1.49 7.68 -22.30
C GLN A 334 -2.37 7.17 -21.15
N ALA A 335 -2.05 7.51 -19.90
CA ALA A 335 -2.80 7.07 -18.74
C ALA A 335 -4.17 7.77 -18.61
N ALA A 336 -4.27 9.05 -19.01
CA ALA A 336 -5.49 9.85 -18.91
C ALA A 336 -6.59 9.47 -19.92
N VAL A 337 -6.27 8.67 -20.96
CA VAL A 337 -7.25 8.12 -21.93
C VAL A 337 -7.64 6.67 -21.64
N LEU A 338 -7.19 6.09 -20.53
CA LEU A 338 -7.50 4.72 -20.11
C LEU A 338 -8.50 4.72 -18.95
N PRO A 339 -9.39 3.71 -18.85
CA PRO A 339 -10.27 3.53 -17.70
C PRO A 339 -9.47 3.46 -16.39
N GLY A 340 -9.56 4.53 -15.61
CA GLY A 340 -8.84 4.73 -14.36
C GLY A 340 -9.31 3.80 -13.26
N TRP A 341 -8.61 3.86 -12.14
CA TRP A 341 -8.99 3.13 -10.94
C TRP A 341 -10.06 3.89 -10.16
N VAL A 342 -11.08 3.18 -9.71
CA VAL A 342 -12.14 3.67 -8.82
C VAL A 342 -11.97 2.97 -7.45
N PRO A 343 -11.95 3.73 -6.32
CA PRO A 343 -11.85 3.18 -4.97
C PRO A 343 -12.97 2.25 -4.52
#